data_AF-A0A380MWY2-F1
#
_entry.id   AF-A0A380MWY2-F1
#
_cell.length_a   1.000
_cell.length_b   1.000
_cell.length_c   1.000
_cell.angle_alpha   90.00
_cell.angle_beta   90.00
_cell.angle_gamma   90.00
#
_symmetry.space_group_name_H-M   'P 1'
#
loop_
_entity.id
_entity.type
_entity.pdbx_description
1 polymer ?
#
loop_
_entity_poly.entity_id
_entity_poly.type
_entity_poly.pdbx_seq_one_letter_code
_entity_poly.pdbx_strand_id
1 'polypeptide(L)'
;MYGATVGKVAINKIPMTTNQACANIQVDESILSYRYLFHYLSSEYEYIKSLGTGSQTNINAQIVKGLQIPIPPLDTQAKIVAILDKFDHLTSSITDGLPKEIELRRKQYEHYRELLLGFDN
;
A
#
# COMPACT_ATOMS: atom_id res chain seq x y z
N MET A 1 9.41 -15.05 11.40
CA MET A 1 7.95 -15.26 11.31
C MET A 1 7.59 -15.19 9.83
N TYR A 2 7.51 -16.34 9.15
CA TYR A 2 7.08 -16.39 7.74
C TYR A 2 5.55 -16.30 7.70
N GLY A 3 4.96 -15.64 6.69
CA GLY A 3 3.51 -15.56 6.51
C GLY A 3 2.83 -14.22 6.84
N ALA A 4 3.42 -13.35 7.67
CA ALA A 4 2.74 -12.13 8.16
C ALA A 4 2.48 -11.04 7.09
N THR A 5 3.22 -11.07 5.98
CA THR A 5 3.14 -10.08 4.89
C THR A 5 2.70 -10.69 3.57
N VAL A 6 2.25 -11.94 3.57
CA VAL A 6 1.82 -12.64 2.36
C VAL A 6 0.63 -11.94 1.73
N GLY A 7 0.68 -11.75 0.41
CA GLY A 7 -0.37 -11.06 -0.36
C GLY A 7 -0.31 -9.53 -0.29
N LYS A 8 0.59 -8.94 0.51
CA LYS A 8 0.77 -7.48 0.50
C LYS A 8 1.45 -7.02 -0.78
N VAL A 9 0.98 -5.89 -1.31
CA VAL A 9 1.49 -5.27 -2.52
C VAL A 9 2.10 -3.91 -2.24
N ALA A 10 3.10 -3.53 -3.04
CA ALA A 10 3.76 -2.24 -2.97
C ALA A 10 4.23 -1.81 -4.36
N ILE A 11 4.26 -0.50 -4.59
CA ILE A 11 4.84 0.09 -5.80
C ILE A 11 6.30 0.40 -5.52
N ASN A 12 7.18 -0.14 -6.35
CA ASN A 12 8.58 0.23 -6.34
C ASN A 12 8.78 1.56 -7.07
N LYS A 13 9.34 2.57 -6.39
CA LYS A 13 9.59 3.92 -6.94
C LYS A 13 11.02 4.14 -7.42
N ILE A 14 11.94 3.24 -7.09
CA ILE A 14 13.37 3.35 -7.41
C ILE A 14 13.89 2.02 -7.95
N PRO A 15 14.92 1.98 -8.81
CA PRO A 15 15.53 0.70 -9.19
C PRO A 15 15.99 -0.08 -7.95
N MET A 16 15.56 -1.33 -7.80
CA MET A 16 15.92 -2.19 -6.67
C MET A 16 15.93 -3.66 -7.06
N THR A 17 16.57 -4.48 -6.23
CA THR A 17 16.51 -5.94 -6.29
C THR A 17 15.66 -6.48 -5.14
N THR A 18 14.93 -7.57 -5.36
CA THR A 18 14.14 -8.25 -4.35
C THR A 18 14.64 -9.67 -4.10
N ASN A 19 14.38 -10.21 -2.91
CA ASN A 19 14.75 -11.59 -2.57
C ASN A 19 13.72 -12.59 -3.15
N GLN A 20 13.96 -13.88 -2.92
CA GLN A 20 13.11 -14.99 -3.40
C GLN A 20 11.69 -15.03 -2.82
N ALA A 21 11.40 -14.24 -1.78
CA ALA A 21 10.08 -14.18 -1.15
C ALA A 21 9.17 -13.12 -1.77
N CYS A 22 9.68 -12.31 -2.71
CA CYS A 22 8.92 -11.30 -3.42
C CYS A 22 8.66 -11.74 -4.86
N ALA A 23 7.43 -11.51 -5.34
CA ALA A 23 7.10 -11.61 -6.75
C ALA A 23 7.10 -10.21 -7.38
N ASN A 24 7.81 -10.03 -8.48
CA ASN A 24 7.80 -8.78 -9.25
C ASN A 24 6.80 -8.90 -10.40
N ILE A 25 5.96 -7.87 -10.55
CA ILE A 25 5.00 -7.77 -11.65
C ILE A 25 5.39 -6.56 -12.48
N GLN A 26 5.50 -6.74 -13.79
CA GLN A 26 5.65 -5.67 -14.77
C GLN A 26 4.43 -5.71 -15.69
N VAL A 27 3.92 -4.53 -16.02
CA VAL A 27 2.74 -4.36 -16.85
C VAL A 27 3.09 -3.60 -18.12
N ASP A 28 2.36 -3.89 -19.18
CA ASP A 28 2.32 -3.04 -20.37
C ASP A 28 1.34 -1.89 -20.10
N GLU A 29 1.88 -0.68 -19.95
CA GLU A 29 1.08 0.52 -19.64
C GLU A 29 0.13 0.93 -20.77
N SER A 30 0.30 0.40 -21.99
CA SER A 30 -0.66 0.60 -23.08
C SER A 30 -1.98 -0.17 -22.87
N ILE A 31 -1.99 -1.13 -21.94
CA ILE A 31 -3.15 -1.98 -21.64
C ILE A 31 -3.63 -1.76 -20.20
N LEU A 32 -2.70 -1.68 -19.25
CA LEU A 32 -2.99 -1.70 -17.82
C LEU A 32 -2.11 -0.72 -17.05
N SER A 33 -2.73 0.23 -16.37
CA SER A 33 -2.05 1.12 -15.44
C SER A 33 -1.55 0.34 -14.22
N TYR A 34 -0.25 0.45 -13.91
CA TYR A 34 0.33 -0.16 -12.72
C TYR A 34 -0.32 0.35 -11.42
N ARG A 35 -0.80 1.61 -11.41
CA ARG A 35 -1.52 2.19 -10.27
C ARG A 35 -2.90 1.59 -10.09
N TYR A 36 -3.62 1.37 -11.20
CA TYR A 36 -4.90 0.66 -11.15
C TYR A 36 -4.70 -0.76 -10.62
N LEU A 37 -3.69 -1.47 -11.15
CA LEU A 37 -3.34 -2.81 -10.69
C LEU A 37 -3.00 -2.83 -9.19
N PHE A 38 -2.22 -1.86 -8.72
CA PHE A 38 -1.89 -1.74 -7.30
C PHE A 38 -3.14 -1.61 -6.43
N HIS A 39 -4.07 -0.73 -6.79
CA HIS A 39 -5.32 -0.56 -6.04
C HIS A 39 -6.19 -1.82 -6.08
N TYR A 40 -6.29 -2.48 -7.24
CA TYR A 40 -7.05 -3.72 -7.39
C TYR A 40 -6.48 -4.87 -6.55
N LEU A 41 -5.16 -5.12 -6.64
CA LEU A 41 -4.53 -6.18 -5.83
C LEU A 41 -4.59 -5.86 -4.34
N SER A 42 -4.53 -4.57 -3.97
CA SER A 42 -4.72 -4.14 -2.58
C SER A 42 -6.13 -4.43 -2.08
N SER A 43 -7.17 -4.24 -2.90
CA SER A 43 -8.54 -4.60 -2.52
C SER A 43 -8.77 -6.10 -2.44
N GLU A 44 -8.05 -6.89 -3.21
CA GLU A 44 -8.13 -8.35 -3.22
C GLU A 44 -7.22 -9.03 -2.18
N TYR A 45 -6.67 -8.27 -1.22
CA TYR A 45 -5.68 -8.78 -0.26
C TYR A 45 -6.13 -10.05 0.47
N GLU A 46 -7.36 -10.06 1.03
CA GLU A 46 -7.85 -11.24 1.77
C GLU A 46 -8.06 -12.44 0.85
N TYR A 47 -8.52 -12.21 -0.38
CA TYR A 47 -8.64 -13.27 -1.39
C TYR A 47 -7.27 -13.84 -1.73
N ILE A 48 -6.32 -12.99 -2.11
CA ILE A 48 -4.95 -13.39 -2.46
C ILE A 48 -4.30 -14.15 -1.30
N LYS A 49 -4.45 -13.66 -0.08
CA LYS A 49 -3.94 -14.31 1.13
C LYS A 49 -4.58 -15.68 1.36
N SER A 50 -5.87 -15.85 1.06
CA SER A 50 -6.57 -17.13 1.16
C SER A 50 -6.05 -18.20 0.19
N LEU A 51 -5.43 -17.79 -0.93
CA LEU A 51 -4.78 -18.70 -1.88
C LEU A 51 -3.44 -19.25 -1.36
N GLY A 52 -2.93 -18.71 -0.25
CA GLY A 52 -1.72 -19.20 0.40
C GLY A 52 -1.90 -20.65 0.87
N THR A 53 -0.94 -21.51 0.54
CA THR A 53 -0.99 -22.94 0.88
C THR A 53 0.09 -23.33 1.89
N GLY A 54 -0.15 -24.42 2.63
CA GLY A 54 0.78 -24.99 3.61
C GLY A 54 0.78 -24.27 4.97
N SER A 55 1.57 -24.81 5.91
CA SER A 55 1.66 -24.31 7.30
C SER A 55 2.28 -22.91 7.43
N GLN A 56 2.94 -22.41 6.38
CA GLN A 56 3.56 -21.08 6.32
C GLN A 56 2.82 -20.12 5.37
N THR A 57 1.62 -20.50 4.88
CA THR A 57 0.77 -19.73 3.95
C THR A 57 1.58 -19.06 2.84
N ASN A 58 2.24 -19.81 1.96
CA ASN A 58 3.06 -19.22 0.91
C ASN A 58 2.27 -19.08 -0.40
N ILE A 59 2.51 -18.01 -1.16
CA ILE A 59 1.94 -17.78 -2.49
C ILE A 59 3.07 -17.89 -3.51
N ASN A 60 2.99 -18.88 -4.39
CA ASN A 60 3.98 -19.06 -5.44
C ASN A 60 3.64 -18.26 -6.70
N ALA A 61 4.61 -18.10 -7.61
CA ALA A 61 4.44 -17.35 -8.84
C ALA A 61 3.34 -17.89 -9.77
N GLN A 62 3.03 -19.20 -9.69
CA GLN A 62 1.99 -19.79 -10.53
C GLN A 62 0.59 -19.36 -10.09
N ILE A 63 0.36 -19.24 -8.79
CA ILE A 63 -0.88 -18.67 -8.23
C ILE A 63 -1.04 -17.22 -8.68
N VAL A 64 0.03 -16.41 -8.57
CA VAL A 64 0.01 -15.00 -8.99
C VAL A 64 -0.32 -14.86 -10.48
N LYS A 65 0.27 -15.71 -11.34
CA LYS A 65 -0.02 -15.74 -12.78
C LYS A 65 -1.46 -16.16 -13.12
N GLY A 66 -2.12 -16.90 -12.24
CA GLY A 66 -3.50 -17.35 -12.42
C GLY A 66 -4.57 -16.33 -12.01
N LEU A 67 -4.18 -15.25 -11.32
CA LEU A 67 -5.10 -14.21 -10.88
C LEU A 67 -5.82 -13.58 -12.09
N GLN A 68 -7.15 -13.58 -12.03
CA GLN A 68 -7.98 -12.91 -13.03
C GLN A 68 -8.13 -11.45 -12.65
N ILE A 69 -7.78 -10.56 -13.56
CA ILE A 69 -7.76 -9.11 -13.32
C ILE A 69 -8.71 -8.47 -14.32
N PRO A 70 -9.71 -7.68 -13.88
CA PRO A 70 -10.54 -6.92 -14.78
C PRO A 70 -9.70 -5.81 -15.41
N ILE A 71 -9.73 -5.70 -16.74
CA ILE A 71 -9.00 -4.67 -17.50
C ILE A 71 -10.03 -3.77 -18.20
N PRO A 72 -10.59 -2.76 -17.51
CA PRO A 72 -11.46 -1.79 -18.15
C PRO A 72 -10.65 -0.88 -19.09
N PRO A 73 -11.29 -0.06 -19.95
CA PRO A 73 -10.59 0.91 -20.80
C PRO A 73 -9.70 1.85 -19.98
N LEU A 74 -8.58 2.32 -20.55
CA LEU A 74 -7.59 3.16 -19.87
C LEU A 74 -8.21 4.42 -19.22
N ASP A 75 -9.17 5.07 -19.89
CA ASP A 75 -9.85 6.24 -19.33
C ASP A 75 -10.61 5.92 -18.03
N THR A 76 -11.21 4.73 -17.96
CA THR A 76 -11.90 4.25 -16.76
C THR A 76 -10.89 3.90 -15.67
N GLN A 77 -9.77 3.25 -16.03
CA GLN A 77 -8.68 3.00 -15.08
C GLN A 77 -8.16 4.31 -14.48
N ALA A 78 -7.95 5.34 -15.30
CA ALA A 78 -7.46 6.65 -14.86
C ALA A 78 -8.43 7.34 -13.87
N LYS A 79 -9.75 7.27 -14.13
CA LYS A 79 -10.76 7.81 -13.21
C LYS A 79 -10.76 7.09 -11.86
N ILE A 80 -10.66 5.76 -11.86
CA ILE A 80 -10.59 4.96 -10.64
C ILE A 80 -9.33 5.33 -9.85
N VAL A 81 -8.17 5.38 -10.52
CA VAL A 81 -6.90 5.76 -9.91
C VAL A 81 -6.97 7.15 -9.30
N ALA A 82 -7.51 8.14 -10.01
CA ALA A 82 -7.61 9.51 -9.51
C ALA A 82 -8.40 9.62 -8.19
N ILE A 83 -9.48 8.83 -8.06
CA ILE A 83 -10.28 8.79 -6.83
C ILE A 83 -9.51 8.10 -5.72
N LEU A 84 -8.97 6.90 -5.97
CA LEU A 84 -8.32 6.09 -4.95
C LEU A 84 -6.99 6.70 -4.48
N ASP A 85 -6.19 7.26 -5.38
CA ASP A 85 -4.96 7.98 -5.03
C ASP A 85 -5.23 9.19 -4.14
N LYS A 86 -6.36 9.88 -4.34
CA LYS A 86 -6.74 11.00 -3.47
C LYS A 86 -6.98 10.53 -2.03
N PHE A 87 -7.66 9.40 -1.85
CA PHE A 87 -7.90 8.83 -0.52
C PHE A 87 -6.63 8.25 0.09
N ASP A 88 -5.84 7.51 -0.69
CA ASP A 88 -4.54 6.99 -0.24
C ASP A 88 -3.64 8.14 0.21
N HIS A 89 -3.47 9.18 -0.61
CA HIS A 89 -2.67 10.35 -0.25
C HIS A 89 -3.11 10.99 1.07
N LEU A 90 -4.41 11.20 1.27
CA LEU A 90 -4.91 11.80 2.52
C LEU A 90 -4.63 10.92 3.76
N THR A 91 -4.65 9.60 3.61
CA THR A 91 -4.57 8.67 4.75
C THR A 91 -3.15 8.17 5.03
N SER A 92 -2.30 8.03 4.00
CA SER A 92 -0.98 7.42 4.09
C SER A 92 0.18 8.40 3.90
N SER A 93 -0.06 9.61 3.38
CA SER A 93 1.02 10.59 3.14
C SER A 93 1.62 11.07 4.46
N ILE A 94 2.94 10.87 4.59
CA ILE A 94 3.73 11.38 5.72
C ILE A 94 4.12 12.85 5.58
N THR A 95 3.96 13.44 4.39
CA THR A 95 4.28 14.85 4.15
C THR A 95 3.05 15.74 4.38
N ASP A 96 1.89 15.33 3.85
CA ASP A 96 0.71 16.20 3.75
C ASP A 96 -0.60 15.52 4.18
N GLY A 97 -0.54 14.28 4.68
CA GLY A 97 -1.71 13.49 5.09
C GLY A 97 -1.97 13.51 6.60
N LEU A 98 -2.97 12.72 7.02
CA LEU A 98 -3.34 12.53 8.43
C LEU A 98 -2.17 12.17 9.36
N PRO A 99 -1.21 11.31 8.96
CA PRO A 99 -0.05 11.01 9.80
C PRO A 99 0.75 12.27 10.17
N LYS A 100 0.90 13.21 9.23
CA LYS A 100 1.62 14.46 9.47
C LYS A 100 0.89 15.34 10.48
N GLU A 101 -0.42 15.49 10.29
CA GLU A 101 -1.26 16.27 11.18
C GLU A 101 -1.22 15.71 12.61
N ILE A 102 -1.33 14.38 12.77
CA ILE A 102 -1.23 13.72 14.08
C ILE A 102 0.14 13.99 14.72
N GLU A 103 1.24 13.87 13.96
CA GLU A 103 2.59 14.17 14.46
C GLU A 103 2.68 15.61 15.00
N LEU A 104 2.19 16.59 14.23
CA LEU A 104 2.22 18.00 14.61
C LEU A 104 1.34 18.28 15.84
N ARG A 105 0.14 17.69 15.91
CA ARG A 105 -0.75 17.84 17.07
C ARG A 105 -0.16 17.23 18.34
N ARG A 106 0.58 16.12 18.23
CA ARG A 106 1.29 15.53 19.38
C ARG A 106 2.41 16.44 19.88
N LYS A 107 3.23 17.00 18.98
CA LYS A 107 4.27 17.97 19.35
C LYS A 107 3.68 19.20 20.00
N GLN A 108 2.58 19.72 19.46
CA GLN A 108 1.85 20.84 20.03
C GLN A 108 1.34 20.52 21.45
N TYR A 109 0.75 19.34 21.63
CA TYR A 109 0.29 18.88 22.94
C TYR A 109 1.44 18.75 23.96
N GLU A 110 2.57 18.16 23.56
CA GLU A 110 3.75 18.00 24.42
C GLU A 110 4.31 19.35 24.87
N HIS A 111 4.44 20.30 23.94
CA HIS A 111 4.87 21.66 24.24
C HIS A 111 3.97 22.36 25.27
N TYR A 112 2.65 22.33 25.07
CA TYR A 112 1.73 22.97 26.02
C TYR A 112 1.65 22.24 27.36
N ARG A 113 1.78 20.91 27.37
CA ARG A 113 1.88 20.14 28.62
C ARG A 113 3.10 20.56 29.43
N GLU A 114 4.25 20.71 28.79
CA GLU A 114 5.48 21.15 29.43
C GLU A 114 5.39 22.60 29.92
N LEU A 115 4.78 23.50 29.13
CA LEU A 115 4.55 24.89 29.54
C LEU A 115 3.64 24.99 30.77
N LEU A 116 2.58 24.19 30.84
CA LEU A 116 1.61 24.20 31.95
C LEU A 116 2.16 23.56 33.24
N LEU A 117 3.02 22.55 33.11
CA LEU A 117 3.57 21.80 34.23
C LEU A 117 5.00 22.24 34.62
N GLY A 118 5.63 23.08 33.81
CA GLY A 118 6.88 23.76 34.11
C GLY A 118 6.59 24.97 34.99
N PHE A 119 6.44 24.75 36.29
CA PHE A 119 6.41 25.83 37.25
C PHE A 119 7.83 26.41 37.37
N ASP A 120 7.98 27.70 37.09
CA ASP A 120 9.21 28.44 37.42
C ASP A 120 9.41 28.40 38.95
N ASN A 121 10.60 28.02 39.42
CA ASN A 121 11.04 28.23 40.80
C ASN A 121 11.64 29.63 40.94
#